data_AF-A0ABC8XYM8-F1
#
_entry.id   AF-A0ABC8XYM8-F1
#
_cell.length_a   1.000
_cell.length_b   1.000
_cell.length_c   1.000
_cell.angle_alpha   90.00
_cell.angle_beta   90.00
_cell.angle_gamma   90.00
#
_symmetry.space_group_name_H-M   'P 1'
#
loop_
_entity.id
_entity.type
_entity.pdbx_description
1 polymer ?
#
loop_
_entity_poly.entity_id
_entity_poly.type
_entity_poly.pdbx_seq_one_letter_code
_entity_poly.pdbx_strand_id
1 'polypeptide(L)'
;MPLAFGFSRSRFFKCCINHPANPVICLCLAFSSFTSSSPSEPSAAAGRPATLREGRAEIFTDESNSVFYNKAQVNNRDISIAVSRSFISKRREEYLVRSTKGELEDTKLSEQAKYEEPKVLEALAASGLRAIRYALEVDGIGQVTAVDNNEAAVEACKKNIQLNCSLASSKVVPHLADARVYMLMHPKEFDVVDLDPYGSPAAFLDSAVQCVADGGLLMCSATDMAVLAGGNAEVCFSKYGSYPLRGKHCHEMALRILLACIESHAIRHKGTYSSYYINTHGFLHKGFSRLVQ
;
A
#
# COMPACT_ATOMS: atom_id res chain seq x y z
N MET A 1 -57.80 -7.21 19.47
CA MET A 1 -58.14 -6.51 18.21
C MET A 1 -57.29 -5.24 18.12
N PRO A 2 -56.62 -5.01 16.98
CA PRO A 2 -55.54 -4.03 16.82
C PRO A 2 -56.09 -2.65 16.42
N LEU A 3 -55.35 -1.59 16.73
CA LEU A 3 -55.53 -0.26 16.13
C LEU A 3 -54.31 0.06 15.28
N ALA A 4 -54.52 0.00 13.97
CA ALA A 4 -53.62 0.50 12.94
C ALA A 4 -53.74 2.03 12.86
N PHE A 5 -52.62 2.72 12.61
CA PHE A 5 -52.66 4.06 12.03
C PHE A 5 -51.68 4.13 10.86
N GLY A 6 -52.26 4.41 9.70
CA GLY A 6 -51.60 4.48 8.41
C GLY A 6 -50.92 5.82 8.14
N PHE A 7 -50.02 5.76 7.16
CA PHE A 7 -49.32 6.86 6.52
C PHE A 7 -50.24 7.87 5.83
N SER A 8 -49.85 9.15 5.82
CA SER A 8 -50.12 10.05 4.69
C SER A 8 -48.99 11.08 4.50
N ARG A 9 -48.75 11.41 3.23
CA ARG A 9 -47.63 12.19 2.67
C ARG A 9 -47.92 13.70 2.61
N SER A 10 -46.82 14.46 2.45
CA SER A 10 -46.69 15.83 1.89
C SER A 10 -46.95 16.97 2.89
N ARG A 11 -46.19 18.08 3.00
CA ARG A 11 -45.38 18.87 2.04
C ARG A 11 -44.33 19.77 2.74
N PHE A 12 -43.40 20.30 1.92
CA PHE A 12 -42.53 21.49 2.09
C PHE A 12 -41.38 21.38 3.12
N PHE A 13 -40.11 21.62 2.77
CA PHE A 13 -39.58 22.83 2.14
C PHE A 13 -38.44 22.55 1.14
N LYS A 14 -38.38 23.45 0.16
CA LYS A 14 -37.41 23.58 -0.91
C LYS A 14 -36.32 24.53 -0.39
N CYS A 15 -35.07 24.09 -0.31
CA CYS A 15 -33.92 25.00 -0.24
C CYS A 15 -32.83 24.43 -1.16
N CYS A 16 -32.59 25.16 -2.26
CA CYS A 16 -31.53 24.87 -3.21
C CYS A 16 -30.18 25.22 -2.58
N ILE A 17 -29.25 24.26 -2.55
CA ILE A 17 -27.83 24.53 -2.41
C ILE A 17 -27.15 23.96 -3.67
N ASN A 18 -26.76 24.87 -4.55
CA ASN A 18 -25.83 24.62 -5.63
C ASN A 18 -24.41 24.50 -5.03
N HIS A 19 -23.75 23.35 -5.21
CA HIS A 19 -22.29 23.28 -5.26
C HIS A 19 -21.89 22.11 -6.19
N PRO A 20 -20.81 22.24 -6.98
CA PRO A 20 -20.58 21.46 -8.18
C PRO A 20 -20.03 20.07 -7.89
N ALA A 21 -20.29 19.21 -8.87
CA ALA A 21 -19.95 17.80 -8.98
C ALA A 21 -18.60 17.40 -8.35
N ASN A 22 -18.69 16.47 -7.40
CA ASN A 22 -17.58 15.64 -6.96
C ASN A 22 -17.41 14.50 -7.99
N PRO A 23 -16.29 14.42 -8.75
CA PRO A 23 -16.16 13.45 -9.86
C PRO A 23 -15.89 12.01 -9.40
N VAL A 24 -15.94 11.71 -8.10
CA VAL A 24 -15.54 10.41 -7.54
C VAL A 24 -16.67 9.36 -7.53
N ILE A 25 -17.90 9.70 -7.96
CA ILE A 25 -19.06 8.78 -7.90
C ILE A 25 -19.60 8.36 -9.28
N CYS A 26 -18.99 8.78 -10.39
CA CYS A 26 -19.43 8.40 -11.74
C CYS A 26 -18.39 7.57 -12.52
N LEU A 27 -17.93 6.45 -11.95
CA LEU A 27 -17.12 5.48 -12.68
C LEU A 27 -17.44 4.03 -12.27
N CYS A 28 -18.73 3.70 -12.10
CA CYS A 28 -19.18 2.33 -11.81
C CYS A 28 -20.13 1.73 -12.87
N LEU A 29 -20.35 2.39 -14.03
CA LEU A 29 -21.29 1.88 -15.05
C LEU A 29 -20.82 2.07 -16.50
N ALA A 30 -19.55 1.81 -16.82
CA ALA A 30 -19.09 1.84 -18.21
C ALA A 30 -17.87 0.97 -18.49
N PHE A 31 -17.90 -0.34 -18.18
CA PHE A 31 -17.01 -1.33 -18.81
C PHE A 31 -17.71 -2.69 -18.88
N SER A 32 -18.78 -2.75 -19.66
CA SER A 32 -19.46 -3.99 -20.03
C SER A 32 -19.31 -4.21 -21.54
N SER A 33 -18.09 -4.41 -22.00
CA SER A 33 -17.79 -4.94 -23.35
C SER A 33 -16.28 -5.05 -23.57
N PHE A 34 -15.66 -6.07 -22.98
CA PHE A 34 -14.41 -6.59 -23.54
C PHE A 34 -14.51 -8.12 -23.63
N THR A 35 -14.44 -8.58 -24.87
CA THR A 35 -14.55 -9.98 -25.29
C THR A 35 -13.38 -10.79 -24.75
N SER A 36 -13.69 -11.93 -24.16
CA SER A 36 -12.73 -12.93 -23.70
C SER A 36 -11.99 -13.55 -24.89
N SER A 37 -10.70 -13.31 -25.01
CA SER A 37 -9.80 -14.21 -25.74
C SER A 37 -9.18 -15.20 -24.75
N SER A 38 -9.44 -16.48 -25.00
CA SER A 38 -8.88 -17.62 -24.26
C SER A 38 -7.35 -17.66 -24.37
N PRO A 39 -6.60 -18.06 -23.33
CA PRO A 39 -5.14 -18.21 -23.43
C PRO A 39 -4.80 -19.42 -24.30
N SER A 40 -4.10 -19.20 -25.40
CA SER A 40 -3.42 -20.27 -26.15
C SER A 40 -2.24 -20.80 -25.35
N GLU A 41 -2.14 -22.12 -25.21
CA GLU A 41 -1.01 -22.81 -24.59
C GLU A 41 0.33 -22.40 -25.25
N PRO A 42 1.42 -22.20 -24.48
CA PRO A 42 2.70 -21.85 -25.04
C PRO A 42 3.34 -23.05 -25.75
N SER A 43 3.60 -22.85 -27.04
CA SER A 43 4.53 -23.66 -27.84
C SER A 43 5.91 -23.67 -27.16
N ALA A 44 6.40 -24.86 -26.85
CA ALA A 44 7.69 -25.09 -26.21
C ALA A 44 8.86 -24.67 -27.11
N ALA A 45 9.37 -23.46 -26.92
CA ALA A 45 10.67 -23.04 -27.40
C ALA A 45 11.73 -23.40 -26.35
N ALA A 46 12.68 -24.26 -26.73
CA ALA A 46 13.75 -24.75 -25.86
C ALA A 46 14.60 -23.60 -25.26
N GLY A 47 14.76 -23.62 -23.94
CA GLY A 47 15.90 -23.01 -23.23
C GLY A 47 15.69 -21.68 -22.49
N ARG A 48 14.50 -21.07 -22.50
CA ARG A 48 14.23 -19.88 -21.66
C ARG A 48 13.63 -20.28 -20.32
N PRO A 49 14.16 -19.78 -19.18
CA PRO A 49 13.52 -20.00 -17.88
C PRO A 49 12.09 -19.46 -17.94
N ALA A 50 11.16 -20.21 -17.38
CA ALA A 50 9.76 -19.83 -17.36
C ALA A 50 9.59 -18.49 -16.62
N THR A 51 8.69 -17.65 -17.15
CA THR A 51 8.40 -16.33 -16.58
C THR A 51 6.92 -16.21 -16.23
N LEU A 52 6.64 -15.39 -15.22
CA LEU A 52 5.30 -15.01 -14.82
C LEU A 52 5.16 -13.49 -14.93
N ARG A 53 4.08 -13.06 -15.56
CA ARG A 53 3.76 -11.64 -15.72
C ARG A 53 2.60 -11.25 -14.81
N GLU A 54 2.78 -10.16 -14.08
CA GLU A 54 1.72 -9.50 -13.31
C GLU A 54 1.73 -8.00 -13.59
N GLY A 55 0.63 -7.47 -14.12
CA GLY A 55 0.55 -6.08 -14.56
C GLY A 55 1.59 -5.78 -15.64
N ARG A 56 2.45 -4.78 -15.39
CA ARG A 56 3.57 -4.44 -16.29
C ARG A 56 4.87 -5.17 -15.95
N ALA A 57 4.94 -5.86 -14.82
CA ALA A 57 6.14 -6.54 -14.38
C ALA A 57 6.17 -8.01 -14.82
N GLU A 58 7.37 -8.51 -15.12
CA GLU A 58 7.65 -9.90 -15.44
C GLU A 58 8.74 -10.44 -14.50
N ILE A 59 8.57 -11.64 -13.95
CA ILE A 59 9.56 -12.25 -13.04
C ILE A 59 9.85 -13.69 -13.48
N PHE A 60 11.03 -14.20 -13.14
CA PHE A 60 11.32 -15.62 -13.33
C PHE A 60 10.49 -16.48 -12.36
N THR A 61 9.94 -17.58 -12.87
CA THR A 61 9.35 -18.63 -12.04
C THR A 61 10.42 -19.68 -11.81
N ASP A 62 10.79 -19.89 -10.55
CA ASP A 62 11.69 -20.98 -10.20
C ASP A 62 10.86 -22.26 -9.97
N GLU A 63 11.19 -23.35 -10.67
CA GLU A 63 10.56 -24.66 -10.47
C GLU A 63 10.78 -25.17 -9.03
N SER A 64 11.83 -24.68 -8.35
CA SER A 64 12.14 -25.00 -6.97
C SER A 64 11.36 -24.17 -5.94
N ASN A 65 10.48 -23.25 -6.39
CA ASN A 65 9.71 -22.34 -5.54
C ASN A 65 10.58 -21.53 -4.55
N SER A 66 11.85 -21.33 -4.89
CA SER A 66 12.86 -20.64 -4.06
C SER A 66 12.51 -19.17 -3.81
N VAL A 67 11.71 -18.58 -4.69
CA VAL A 67 11.27 -17.19 -4.63
C VAL A 67 9.76 -17.14 -4.50
N PHE A 68 9.29 -16.51 -3.43
CA PHE A 68 7.87 -16.48 -3.13
C PHE A 68 7.04 -15.67 -4.14
N TYR A 69 6.03 -16.32 -4.71
CA TYR A 69 4.95 -15.69 -5.43
C TYR A 69 3.59 -16.22 -4.94
N ASN A 70 2.66 -15.32 -4.66
CA ASN A 70 1.30 -15.68 -4.29
C ASN A 70 0.30 -14.93 -5.17
N LYS A 71 -0.49 -15.70 -5.92
CA LYS A 71 -1.55 -15.19 -6.80
C LYS A 71 -2.68 -14.50 -6.03
N ALA A 72 -2.93 -14.87 -4.77
CA ALA A 72 -3.94 -14.19 -3.94
C ALA A 72 -3.56 -12.73 -3.61
N GLN A 73 -2.29 -12.37 -3.75
CA GLN A 73 -1.75 -11.05 -3.45
C GLN A 73 -1.77 -10.07 -4.65
N VAL A 74 -2.25 -10.50 -5.82
CA VAL A 74 -2.37 -9.63 -7.01
C VAL A 74 -3.21 -8.38 -6.67
N ASN A 75 -4.40 -8.59 -6.08
CA ASN A 75 -5.27 -7.49 -5.69
C ASN A 75 -4.63 -6.56 -4.65
N ASN A 76 -3.84 -7.10 -3.71
CA ASN A 76 -3.11 -6.27 -2.73
C ASN A 76 -2.14 -5.34 -3.44
N ARG A 77 -1.34 -5.89 -4.36
CA ARG A 77 -0.37 -5.12 -5.15
C ARG A 77 -1.08 -4.06 -6.00
N ASP A 78 -2.17 -4.40 -6.67
CA ASP A 78 -2.96 -3.46 -7.47
C ASP A 78 -3.50 -2.28 -6.64
N ILE A 79 -4.04 -2.54 -5.45
CA ILE A 79 -4.51 -1.49 -4.54
C ILE A 79 -3.33 -0.61 -4.10
N SER A 80 -2.18 -1.20 -3.84
CA SER A 80 -0.97 -0.47 -3.44
C SER A 80 -0.51 0.50 -4.54
N ILE A 81 -0.54 0.05 -5.81
CA ILE A 81 -0.27 0.89 -6.98
C ILE A 81 -1.29 2.03 -7.07
N ALA A 82 -2.58 1.74 -6.92
CA ALA A 82 -3.64 2.74 -6.99
C ALA A 82 -3.51 3.82 -5.91
N VAL A 83 -3.27 3.41 -4.65
CA VAL A 83 -3.07 4.35 -3.54
C VAL A 83 -1.79 5.16 -3.72
N SER A 84 -0.70 4.55 -4.18
CA SER A 84 0.55 5.26 -4.45
C SER A 84 0.36 6.34 -5.52
N ARG A 85 -0.33 6.05 -6.62
CA ARG A 85 -0.67 7.04 -7.66
C ARG A 85 -1.48 8.21 -7.09
N SER A 86 -2.49 7.93 -6.27
CA SER A 86 -3.30 8.97 -5.64
C SER A 86 -2.48 9.83 -4.68
N PHE A 87 -1.63 9.21 -3.87
CA PHE A 87 -0.72 9.90 -2.96
C PHE A 87 0.23 10.85 -3.71
N ILE A 88 0.85 10.40 -4.79
CA ILE A 88 1.77 11.23 -5.58
C ILE A 88 1.07 12.40 -6.24
N SER A 89 -0.13 12.18 -6.82
CA SER A 89 -0.94 13.27 -7.37
C SER A 89 -1.20 14.33 -6.31
N LYS A 90 -1.65 13.91 -5.13
CA LYS A 90 -1.92 14.81 -4.01
C LYS A 90 -0.66 15.52 -3.51
N ARG A 91 0.48 14.82 -3.44
CA ARG A 91 1.76 15.41 -3.02
C ARG A 91 2.25 16.49 -3.99
N ARG A 92 2.04 16.29 -5.30
CA ARG A 92 2.33 17.29 -6.33
C ARG A 92 1.42 18.52 -6.20
N GLU A 93 0.13 18.30 -5.98
CA GLU A 93 -0.83 19.38 -5.76
C GLU A 93 -0.47 20.23 -4.53
N GLU A 94 -0.15 19.58 -3.40
CA GLU A 94 0.28 20.26 -2.17
C GLU A 94 1.54 21.11 -2.39
N TYR A 95 2.51 20.57 -3.14
CA TYR A 95 3.71 21.28 -3.51
C TYR A 95 3.42 22.50 -4.40
N LEU A 96 2.54 22.36 -5.39
CA LEU A 96 2.15 23.45 -6.28
C LEU A 96 1.41 24.56 -5.53
N VAL A 97 0.51 24.20 -4.61
CA VAL A 97 -0.19 25.16 -3.74
C VAL A 97 0.79 25.92 -2.84
N ARG A 98 1.78 25.24 -2.26
CA ARG A 98 2.83 25.89 -1.45
C ARG A 98 3.70 26.83 -2.28
N SER A 99 4.03 26.43 -3.51
CA SER A 99 4.83 27.24 -4.44
C SER A 99 4.09 28.50 -4.91
N THR A 100 2.76 28.43 -5.10
CA THR A 100 1.93 29.54 -5.58
C THR A 100 1.52 30.54 -4.50
N LYS A 101 1.45 30.12 -3.23
CA LYS A 101 1.06 30.98 -2.10
C LYS A 101 2.17 31.89 -1.54
N GLY A 102 3.37 31.87 -2.10
CA GLY A 102 4.40 32.87 -1.77
C GLY A 102 5.01 32.75 -0.37
N GLU A 103 5.01 31.59 0.27
CA GLU A 103 5.79 31.35 1.51
C GLU A 103 7.31 31.15 1.24
N LEU A 104 7.82 31.71 0.14
CA LEU A 104 9.21 31.63 -0.32
C LEU A 104 9.81 33.04 -0.47
N GLU A 105 9.57 33.94 0.49
CA GLU A 105 10.22 35.26 0.52
C GLU A 105 11.66 35.23 1.07
N ASP A 106 12.18 34.08 1.49
CA ASP A 106 13.59 33.96 1.90
C ASP A 106 14.45 33.35 0.78
N THR A 107 15.20 34.20 0.09
CA THR A 107 16.02 33.90 -1.10
C THR A 107 17.17 32.91 -0.86
N LYS A 108 17.33 32.37 0.36
CA LYS A 108 18.26 31.27 0.69
C LYS A 108 17.58 29.88 0.77
N LEU A 109 16.24 29.81 0.87
CA LEU A 109 15.45 28.56 0.87
C LEU A 109 15.07 28.09 -0.54
N SER A 110 15.32 28.92 -1.56
CA SER A 110 14.94 28.70 -2.96
C SER A 110 15.58 27.46 -3.61
N GLU A 111 16.73 26.98 -3.12
CA GLU A 111 17.35 25.75 -3.63
C GLU A 111 16.78 24.48 -2.98
N GLN A 112 16.19 24.59 -1.78
CA GLN A 112 15.58 23.49 -1.02
C GLN A 112 14.10 23.28 -1.35
N ALA A 113 13.47 24.24 -2.01
CA ALA A 113 12.13 24.11 -2.55
C ALA A 113 12.17 23.58 -3.99
N LYS A 114 12.84 22.45 -4.22
CA LYS A 114 12.69 21.68 -5.45
C LYS A 114 11.82 20.48 -5.13
N TYR A 115 10.81 20.24 -5.98
CA TYR A 115 10.00 19.04 -5.87
C TYR A 115 10.90 17.82 -6.11
N GLU A 116 11.14 17.06 -5.05
CA GLU A 116 11.76 15.75 -5.16
C GLU A 116 10.69 14.70 -5.38
N GLU A 117 10.95 13.76 -6.29
CA GLU A 117 10.04 12.65 -6.53
C GLU A 117 10.01 11.74 -5.30
N PRO A 118 8.81 11.34 -4.81
CA PRO A 118 8.69 10.53 -3.60
C PRO A 118 9.52 9.25 -3.63
N LYS A 119 10.28 9.00 -2.56
CA LYS A 119 11.04 7.76 -2.38
C LYS A 119 10.15 6.67 -1.78
N VAL A 120 10.26 5.45 -2.30
CA VAL A 120 9.44 4.31 -1.90
C VAL A 120 10.31 3.21 -1.30
N LEU A 121 9.89 2.64 -0.17
CA LEU A 121 10.48 1.46 0.44
C LEU A 121 9.50 0.29 0.37
N GLU A 122 9.92 -0.82 -0.25
CA GLU A 122 9.34 -2.14 -0.03
C GLU A 122 10.21 -2.89 0.99
N ALA A 123 9.72 -3.03 2.22
CA ALA A 123 10.55 -3.51 3.33
C ALA A 123 10.75 -5.04 3.36
N LEU A 124 9.89 -5.80 2.67
CA LEU A 124 9.93 -7.27 2.57
C LEU A 124 9.69 -7.70 1.11
N ALA A 125 10.72 -7.57 0.27
CA ALA A 125 10.58 -7.57 -1.17
C ALA A 125 10.46 -8.95 -1.82
N ALA A 126 10.98 -10.02 -1.21
CA ALA A 126 11.06 -11.35 -1.80
C ALA A 126 11.58 -11.32 -3.26
N SER A 127 10.74 -11.61 -4.25
CA SER A 127 11.07 -11.53 -5.69
C SER A 127 11.35 -10.12 -6.21
N GLY A 128 11.00 -9.08 -5.45
CA GLY A 128 10.99 -7.68 -5.88
C GLY A 128 9.83 -7.34 -6.81
N LEU A 129 8.85 -8.23 -6.99
CA LEU A 129 7.75 -8.03 -7.94
C LEU A 129 7.00 -6.72 -7.68
N ARG A 130 6.72 -6.39 -6.41
CA ARG A 130 5.98 -5.18 -6.06
C ARG A 130 6.83 -3.92 -6.25
N ALA A 131 8.10 -3.92 -5.88
CA ALA A 131 9.03 -2.82 -6.17
C ALA A 131 9.16 -2.55 -7.68
N ILE A 132 9.29 -3.60 -8.49
CA ILE A 132 9.31 -3.49 -9.94
C ILE A 132 8.00 -2.91 -10.45
N ARG A 133 6.85 -3.39 -9.95
CA ARG A 133 5.55 -2.81 -10.30
C ARG A 133 5.45 -1.35 -9.90
N TYR A 134 5.97 -0.91 -8.74
CA TYR A 134 6.02 0.53 -8.42
C TYR A 134 6.79 1.31 -9.47
N ALA A 135 8.01 0.88 -9.79
CA ALA A 135 8.88 1.56 -10.75
C ALA A 135 8.27 1.63 -12.17
N LEU A 136 7.58 0.58 -12.60
CA LEU A 136 6.97 0.52 -13.93
C LEU A 136 5.60 1.18 -13.97
N GLU A 137 4.82 1.07 -12.90
CA GLU A 137 3.39 1.37 -12.94
C GLU A 137 3.01 2.72 -12.31
N VAL A 138 3.86 3.31 -11.49
CA VAL A 138 3.57 4.55 -10.78
C VAL A 138 4.46 5.66 -11.31
N ASP A 139 3.87 6.56 -12.09
CA ASP A 139 4.58 7.70 -12.64
C ASP A 139 4.88 8.74 -11.55
N GLY A 140 6.07 9.33 -11.59
CA GLY A 140 6.45 10.39 -10.67
C GLY A 140 6.98 9.96 -9.31
N ILE A 141 7.28 8.67 -9.12
CA ILE A 141 8.13 8.22 -8.01
C ILE A 141 9.60 8.30 -8.38
N GLY A 142 10.41 8.55 -7.37
CA GLY A 142 11.85 8.50 -7.44
C GLY A 142 12.36 7.06 -7.30
N GLN A 143 13.35 6.90 -6.42
CA GLN A 143 13.95 5.60 -6.12
C GLN A 143 12.97 4.67 -5.39
N VAL A 144 13.00 3.38 -5.74
CA VAL A 144 12.29 2.30 -5.05
C VAL A 144 13.32 1.37 -4.41
N THR A 145 13.39 1.38 -3.09
CA THR A 145 14.28 0.50 -2.33
C THR A 145 13.56 -0.81 -2.02
N ALA A 146 14.13 -1.94 -2.43
CA ALA A 146 13.60 -3.27 -2.19
C ALA A 146 14.48 -4.01 -1.18
N VAL A 147 13.98 -4.28 0.01
CA VAL A 147 14.75 -4.91 1.10
C VAL A 147 14.29 -6.34 1.34
N ASP A 148 15.23 -7.26 1.47
CA ASP A 148 14.97 -8.61 1.96
C ASP A 148 16.16 -9.10 2.80
N ASN A 149 15.93 -10.03 3.74
CA ASN A 149 16.99 -10.57 4.60
C ASN A 149 17.55 -11.89 4.07
N ASN A 150 16.96 -12.46 3.02
CA ASN A 150 17.42 -13.67 2.37
C ASN A 150 18.24 -13.33 1.12
N GLU A 151 19.50 -13.75 1.09
CA GLU A 151 20.41 -13.55 -0.03
C GLU A 151 19.85 -14.12 -1.35
N ALA A 152 19.20 -15.29 -1.31
CA ALA A 152 18.59 -15.89 -2.50
C ALA A 152 17.43 -15.03 -3.06
N ALA A 153 16.65 -14.40 -2.17
CA ALA A 153 15.57 -13.50 -2.56
C ALA A 153 16.13 -12.21 -3.19
N VAL A 154 17.18 -11.63 -2.59
CA VAL A 154 17.86 -10.45 -3.13
C VAL A 154 18.48 -10.73 -4.50
N GLU A 155 19.12 -11.88 -4.69
CA GLU A 155 19.66 -12.28 -5.99
C GLU A 155 18.57 -12.51 -7.03
N ALA A 156 17.43 -13.10 -6.65
CA ALA A 156 16.27 -13.20 -7.52
C ALA A 156 15.70 -11.82 -7.89
N CYS A 157 15.61 -10.91 -6.91
CA CYS A 157 15.18 -9.53 -7.12
C CYS A 157 16.09 -8.81 -8.14
N LYS A 158 17.41 -8.92 -8.01
CA LYS A 158 18.37 -8.36 -8.98
C LYS A 158 18.14 -8.89 -10.40
N LYS A 159 17.95 -10.20 -10.55
CA LYS A 159 17.66 -10.83 -11.87
C LYS A 159 16.34 -10.32 -12.45
N ASN A 160 15.30 -10.21 -11.62
CA ASN A 160 13.99 -9.72 -12.04
C ASN A 160 14.04 -8.23 -12.42
N ILE A 161 14.83 -7.41 -11.72
CA ILE A 161 15.03 -5.99 -12.09
C ILE A 161 15.64 -5.89 -13.49
N GLN A 162 16.65 -6.70 -13.79
CA GLN A 162 17.29 -6.75 -15.10
C GLN A 162 16.33 -7.22 -16.21
N LEU A 163 15.40 -8.13 -15.88
CA LEU A 163 14.38 -8.63 -16.81
C LEU A 163 13.40 -7.53 -17.25
N ASN A 164 13.12 -6.53 -16.39
CA ASN A 164 12.14 -5.47 -16.63
C ASN A 164 12.73 -4.18 -17.22
N CYS A 165 13.79 -4.32 -18.02
CA CYS A 165 14.40 -3.25 -18.81
C CYS A 165 15.01 -2.09 -17.97
N SER A 166 15.41 -1.04 -18.69
CA SER A 166 16.10 0.14 -18.16
C SER A 166 15.29 0.92 -17.12
N LEU A 167 13.95 0.93 -17.21
CA LEU A 167 13.13 1.70 -16.27
C LEU A 167 13.17 1.09 -14.87
N ALA A 168 13.01 -0.23 -14.73
CA ALA A 168 13.16 -0.89 -13.44
C ALA A 168 14.60 -0.77 -12.92
N SER A 169 15.59 -0.98 -13.79
CA SER A 169 17.02 -0.92 -13.43
C SER A 169 17.51 0.46 -12.99
N SER A 170 16.87 1.54 -13.43
CA SER A 170 17.23 2.91 -13.06
C SER A 170 16.56 3.40 -11.78
N LYS A 171 15.49 2.74 -11.31
CA LYS A 171 14.72 3.16 -10.13
C LYS A 171 14.80 2.19 -8.96
N VAL A 172 14.83 0.89 -9.22
CA VAL A 172 14.75 -0.12 -8.16
C VAL A 172 16.15 -0.48 -7.66
N VAL A 173 16.37 -0.36 -6.35
CA VAL A 173 17.64 -0.73 -5.71
C VAL A 173 17.41 -1.82 -4.66
N PRO A 174 17.95 -3.03 -4.87
CA PRO A 174 17.81 -4.13 -3.93
C PRO A 174 18.85 -4.08 -2.82
N HIS A 175 18.46 -4.39 -1.57
CA HIS A 175 19.32 -4.42 -0.40
C HIS A 175 19.13 -5.71 0.42
N LEU A 176 20.24 -6.30 0.87
CA LEU A 176 20.28 -7.42 1.80
C LEU A 176 20.35 -6.90 3.24
N ALA A 177 19.23 -6.90 3.96
CA ALA A 177 19.15 -6.42 5.33
C ALA A 177 17.90 -6.93 6.08
N ASP A 178 17.94 -6.94 7.41
CA ASP A 178 16.72 -7.04 8.23
C ASP A 178 15.92 -5.74 8.08
N ALA A 179 14.63 -5.87 7.72
CA ALA A 179 13.75 -4.74 7.47
C ALA A 179 13.66 -3.75 8.65
N ARG A 180 13.64 -4.24 9.89
CA ARG A 180 13.53 -3.38 11.10
C ARG A 180 14.79 -2.57 11.29
N VAL A 181 15.94 -3.20 11.11
CA VAL A 181 17.26 -2.54 11.21
C VAL A 181 17.41 -1.53 10.08
N TYR A 182 17.09 -1.93 8.84
CA TYR A 182 17.14 -1.03 7.69
C TYR A 182 16.29 0.21 7.92
N MET A 183 15.03 0.05 8.31
CA MET A 183 14.14 1.18 8.58
C MET A 183 14.63 2.08 9.73
N LEU A 184 15.21 1.52 10.79
CA LEU A 184 15.75 2.30 11.91
C LEU A 184 16.98 3.13 11.53
N MET A 185 17.80 2.64 10.60
CA MET A 185 18.98 3.34 10.10
C MET A 185 18.66 4.46 9.11
N HIS A 186 17.42 4.50 8.57
CA HIS A 186 16.97 5.48 7.59
C HIS A 186 15.73 6.25 8.11
N PRO A 187 15.86 7.01 9.21
CA PRO A 187 14.74 7.75 9.80
C PRO A 187 14.27 8.88 8.88
N LYS A 188 12.95 9.01 8.71
CA LYS A 188 12.28 10.02 7.87
C LYS A 188 12.78 10.10 6.42
N GLU A 189 13.30 9.01 5.88
CA GLU A 189 13.91 9.00 4.54
C GLU A 189 12.92 8.72 3.41
N PHE A 190 11.87 7.93 3.69
CA PHE A 190 10.96 7.43 2.67
C PHE A 190 9.60 8.10 2.73
N ASP A 191 9.13 8.64 1.62
CA ASP A 191 7.78 9.20 1.50
C ASP A 191 6.71 8.11 1.52
N VAL A 192 7.03 6.91 1.04
CA VAL A 192 6.15 5.75 1.04
C VAL A 192 6.87 4.54 1.60
N VAL A 193 6.28 3.90 2.61
CA VAL A 193 6.78 2.63 3.18
C VAL A 193 5.70 1.57 3.02
N ASP A 194 5.99 0.45 2.35
CA ASP A 194 5.10 -0.71 2.26
C ASP A 194 5.62 -1.88 3.10
N LEU A 195 4.80 -2.30 4.07
CA LEU A 195 4.99 -3.49 4.88
C LEU A 195 4.01 -4.58 4.42
N ASP A 196 4.54 -5.68 3.88
CA ASP A 196 3.75 -6.86 3.53
C ASP A 196 4.36 -8.15 4.09
N PRO A 197 4.40 -8.31 5.42
CA PRO A 197 4.93 -9.52 6.02
C PRO A 197 3.92 -10.66 5.98
N TYR A 198 4.46 -11.87 6.12
CA TYR A 198 3.65 -13.02 6.48
C TYR A 198 3.31 -12.99 7.96
N GLY A 199 2.04 -13.19 8.25
CA GLY A 199 1.46 -13.03 9.56
C GLY A 199 1.23 -11.57 9.92
N SER A 200 1.90 -11.12 10.98
CA SER A 200 1.64 -9.84 11.64
C SER A 200 2.67 -8.78 11.27
N PRO A 201 2.24 -7.54 10.99
CA PRO A 201 3.15 -6.42 10.80
C PRO A 201 3.64 -5.79 12.10
N ALA A 202 3.08 -6.17 13.26
CA ALA A 202 3.32 -5.48 14.53
C ALA A 202 4.81 -5.32 14.88
N ALA A 203 5.63 -6.34 14.59
CA ALA A 203 7.07 -6.33 14.84
C ALA A 203 7.85 -5.28 14.04
N PHE A 204 7.27 -4.75 12.96
CA PHE A 204 7.90 -3.79 12.05
C PHE A 204 7.39 -2.35 12.25
N LEU A 205 6.27 -2.17 12.95
CA LEU A 205 5.57 -0.88 13.02
C LEU A 205 6.40 0.21 13.70
N ASP A 206 7.13 -0.10 14.79
CA ASP A 206 7.96 0.89 15.47
C ASP A 206 9.06 1.46 14.56
N SER A 207 9.74 0.60 13.78
CA SER A 207 10.75 1.04 12.82
C SER A 207 10.11 1.77 11.63
N ALA A 208 8.99 1.27 11.11
CA ALA A 208 8.33 1.84 9.94
C ALA A 208 7.79 3.25 10.18
N VAL A 209 7.18 3.49 11.35
CA VAL A 209 6.69 4.81 11.77
C VAL A 209 7.83 5.83 11.84
N GLN A 210 9.02 5.43 12.29
CA GLN A 210 10.18 6.31 12.36
C GLN A 210 10.84 6.53 10.99
N CYS A 211 10.80 5.51 10.14
CA CYS A 211 11.40 5.51 8.80
C CYS A 211 10.66 6.39 7.80
N VAL A 212 9.32 6.41 7.87
CA VAL A 212 8.49 7.21 6.96
C VAL A 212 8.65 8.71 7.23
N ALA A 213 8.79 9.49 6.17
CA ALA A 213 8.89 10.95 6.20
C ALA A 213 7.60 11.60 6.71
N ASP A 214 7.69 12.86 7.15
CA ASP A 214 6.54 13.60 7.63
C ASP A 214 5.62 13.97 6.46
N GLY A 215 4.32 13.73 6.64
CA GLY A 215 3.34 13.78 5.55
C GLY A 215 3.33 12.53 4.64
N GLY A 216 4.21 11.55 4.91
CA GLY A 216 4.37 10.32 4.14
C GLY A 216 3.26 9.28 4.33
N LEU A 217 3.30 8.25 3.51
CA LEU A 217 2.34 7.15 3.42
C LEU A 217 2.95 5.85 3.95
N LEU A 218 2.38 5.32 5.02
CA LEU A 218 2.63 3.97 5.50
C LEU A 218 1.54 3.02 4.98
N MET A 219 1.93 2.04 4.18
CA MET A 219 1.07 0.96 3.70
C MET A 219 1.42 -0.31 4.47
N CYS A 220 0.43 -1.03 4.96
CA CYS A 220 0.66 -2.15 5.85
C CYS A 220 -0.36 -3.27 5.61
N SER A 221 0.12 -4.50 5.46
CA SER A 221 -0.71 -5.68 5.28
C SER A 221 -0.61 -6.62 6.48
N ALA A 222 -1.73 -7.22 6.87
CA ALA A 222 -1.79 -8.29 7.86
C ALA A 222 -2.43 -9.54 7.24
N THR A 223 -1.73 -10.66 7.31
CA THR A 223 -2.19 -11.96 6.78
C THR A 223 -2.56 -12.95 7.88
N ASP A 224 -2.32 -12.64 9.16
CA ASP A 224 -2.72 -13.49 10.30
C ASP A 224 -4.20 -13.33 10.69
N MET A 225 -5.09 -13.43 9.71
CA MET A 225 -6.53 -13.28 9.92
C MET A 225 -7.13 -14.30 10.87
N ALA A 226 -6.53 -15.48 11.01
CA ALA A 226 -6.95 -16.45 12.02
C ALA A 226 -6.84 -15.87 13.46
N VAL A 227 -5.85 -15.01 13.71
CA VAL A 227 -5.66 -14.32 15.00
C VAL A 227 -6.64 -13.16 15.11
N LEU A 228 -6.64 -12.26 14.11
CA LEU A 228 -7.46 -11.04 14.11
C LEU A 228 -8.97 -11.32 14.07
N ALA A 229 -9.42 -12.42 13.48
CA ALA A 229 -10.83 -12.82 13.41
C ALA A 229 -11.32 -13.59 14.67
N GLY A 230 -10.49 -13.69 15.71
CA GLY A 230 -10.88 -14.28 17.00
C GLY A 230 -10.60 -15.77 17.15
N GLY A 231 -9.66 -16.34 16.37
CA GLY A 231 -9.20 -17.71 16.56
C GLY A 231 -8.31 -17.89 17.80
N ASN A 232 -7.45 -16.91 18.10
CA ASN A 232 -6.66 -16.90 19.33
C ASN A 232 -6.56 -15.48 19.90
N ALA A 233 -7.29 -15.26 20.99
CA ALA A 233 -7.43 -13.95 21.61
C ALA A 233 -6.14 -13.48 22.33
N GLU A 234 -5.42 -14.39 22.98
CA GLU A 234 -4.17 -14.07 23.69
C GLU A 234 -3.06 -13.67 22.71
N VAL A 235 -2.94 -14.38 21.59
CA VAL A 235 -1.98 -14.02 20.52
C VAL A 235 -2.33 -12.68 19.89
N CYS A 236 -3.62 -12.39 19.70
CA CYS A 236 -4.06 -11.10 19.19
C CYS A 236 -3.70 -9.98 20.17
N PHE A 237 -3.94 -10.17 21.47
CA PHE A 237 -3.56 -9.21 22.49
C PHE A 237 -2.04 -9.00 22.53
N SER A 238 -1.25 -10.07 22.47
CA SER A 238 0.21 -9.98 22.48
C SER A 238 0.79 -9.24 21.27
N LYS A 239 0.19 -9.38 20.07
CA LYS A 239 0.68 -8.75 18.84
C LYS A 239 0.13 -7.34 18.64
N TYR A 240 -1.16 -7.15 18.89
CA TYR A 240 -1.91 -5.95 18.49
C TYR A 240 -2.39 -5.11 19.68
N GLY A 241 -2.21 -5.58 20.91
CA GLY A 241 -2.69 -4.90 22.12
C GLY A 241 -4.21 -4.86 22.26
N SER A 242 -4.94 -5.72 21.53
CA SER A 242 -6.40 -5.72 21.48
C SER A 242 -6.98 -7.13 21.50
N TYR A 243 -8.17 -7.28 22.08
CA TYR A 243 -8.93 -8.53 22.08
C TYR A 243 -9.88 -8.61 20.86
N PRO A 244 -9.81 -9.66 20.05
CA PRO A 244 -10.65 -9.82 18.87
C PRO A 244 -12.05 -10.32 19.25
N LEU A 245 -13.07 -9.88 18.50
CA LEU A 245 -14.42 -10.41 18.61
C LEU A 245 -14.68 -11.44 17.52
N ARG A 246 -15.04 -12.66 17.95
CA ARG A 246 -15.50 -13.70 17.03
C ARG A 246 -16.96 -13.46 16.67
N GLY A 247 -17.25 -13.29 15.39
CA GLY A 247 -18.61 -13.03 14.93
C GLY A 247 -18.69 -12.75 13.43
N LYS A 248 -19.89 -12.41 12.94
CA LYS A 248 -20.14 -12.13 11.51
C LYS A 248 -19.34 -10.94 10.99
N HIS A 249 -19.01 -9.99 11.86
CA HIS A 249 -18.28 -8.76 11.54
C HIS A 249 -16.80 -8.84 11.93
N CYS A 250 -16.24 -10.05 12.09
CA CYS A 250 -14.85 -10.23 12.53
C CYS A 250 -13.81 -9.59 11.60
N HIS A 251 -14.07 -9.51 10.29
CA HIS A 251 -13.15 -8.86 9.34
C HIS A 251 -13.11 -7.33 9.53
N GLU A 252 -14.24 -6.70 9.84
CA GLU A 252 -14.28 -5.27 10.11
C GLU A 252 -13.68 -4.95 11.49
N MET A 253 -13.88 -5.82 12.49
CA MET A 253 -13.17 -5.74 13.76
C MET A 253 -11.66 -5.91 13.61
N ALA A 254 -11.22 -6.85 12.77
CA ALA A 254 -9.80 -7.07 12.47
C ALA A 254 -9.12 -5.80 11.92
N LEU A 255 -9.80 -5.06 11.05
CA LEU A 255 -9.32 -3.76 10.60
C LEU A 255 -9.16 -2.76 11.73
N ARG A 256 -10.19 -2.62 12.57
CA ARG A 256 -10.16 -1.67 13.69
C ARG A 256 -9.00 -1.96 14.63
N ILE A 257 -8.74 -3.24 14.90
CA ILE A 257 -7.62 -3.70 15.72
C ILE A 257 -6.29 -3.33 15.05
N LEU A 258 -6.14 -3.62 13.75
CA LEU A 258 -4.91 -3.29 13.02
C LEU A 258 -4.64 -1.78 13.02
N LEU A 259 -5.68 -0.96 12.78
CA LEU A 259 -5.57 0.50 12.77
C LEU A 259 -5.23 1.05 14.16
N ALA A 260 -5.90 0.56 15.21
CA ALA A 260 -5.60 0.95 16.58
C ALA A 260 -4.16 0.57 16.98
N CYS A 261 -3.67 -0.58 16.50
CA CYS A 261 -2.28 -0.98 16.68
C CYS A 261 -1.32 0.01 15.99
N ILE A 262 -1.54 0.30 14.70
CA ILE A 262 -0.73 1.29 13.95
C ILE A 262 -0.75 2.66 14.64
N GLU A 263 -1.93 3.12 15.06
CA GLU A 263 -2.10 4.37 15.80
C GLU A 263 -1.29 4.38 17.09
N SER A 264 -1.37 3.31 17.88
CA SER A 264 -0.63 3.17 19.14
C SER A 264 0.88 3.18 18.94
N HIS A 265 1.39 2.68 17.81
CA HIS A 265 2.79 2.80 17.42
C HIS A 265 3.13 4.22 16.96
N ALA A 266 2.26 4.86 16.18
CA ALA A 266 2.43 6.25 15.73
C ALA A 266 2.50 7.25 16.89
N ILE A 267 1.60 7.12 17.87
CA ILE A 267 1.54 8.01 19.05
C ILE A 267 2.84 7.95 19.86
N ARG A 268 3.44 6.76 20.02
CA ARG A 268 4.69 6.57 20.78
C ARG A 268 5.87 7.39 20.23
N HIS A 269 5.93 7.58 18.91
CA HIS A 269 7.10 8.17 18.24
C HIS A 269 6.85 9.56 17.64
N LYS A 270 5.62 9.83 17.17
CA LYS A 270 5.32 11.02 16.37
C LYS A 270 4.17 11.88 16.89
N GLY A 271 3.46 11.49 17.94
CA GLY A 271 2.42 12.31 18.59
C GLY A 271 1.28 12.82 17.67
N THR A 272 1.01 12.13 16.56
CA THR A 272 0.28 12.70 15.41
C THR A 272 -0.97 11.93 14.97
N TYR A 273 -1.91 12.69 14.39
CA TYR A 273 -3.15 12.19 13.78
C TYR A 273 -2.85 11.58 12.41
N SER A 274 -3.27 10.34 12.23
CA SER A 274 -3.13 9.60 10.97
C SER A 274 -4.44 9.62 10.18
N SER A 275 -4.39 10.02 8.91
CA SER A 275 -5.54 9.84 8.01
C SER A 275 -5.45 8.45 7.38
N TYR A 276 -6.44 7.60 7.64
CA TYR A 276 -6.41 6.21 7.22
C TYR A 276 -7.22 5.97 5.94
N TYR A 277 -6.64 5.24 4.99
CA TYR A 277 -7.38 4.59 3.90
C TYR A 277 -7.38 3.08 4.17
N ILE A 278 -8.50 2.40 3.90
CA ILE A 278 -8.70 1.02 4.34
C ILE A 278 -9.29 0.21 3.19
N ASN A 279 -8.74 -0.97 2.93
CA ASN A 279 -9.36 -1.95 2.03
C ASN A 279 -9.37 -3.35 2.65
N THR A 280 -10.54 -4.01 2.59
CA THR A 280 -10.71 -5.44 2.86
C THR A 280 -10.96 -6.20 1.57
N HIS A 281 -10.05 -7.08 1.17
CA HIS A 281 -10.34 -8.05 0.11
C HIS A 281 -9.89 -9.45 0.54
N GLY A 282 -10.86 -10.34 0.76
CA GLY A 282 -10.60 -11.73 1.13
C GLY A 282 -9.97 -11.88 2.53
N PHE A 283 -8.91 -12.69 2.63
CA PHE A 283 -8.16 -12.96 3.87
C PHE A 283 -7.06 -11.91 4.17
N LEU A 284 -7.16 -10.73 3.56
CA LEU A 284 -6.10 -9.74 3.60
C LEU A 284 -6.66 -8.37 3.91
N HIS A 285 -6.06 -7.76 4.92
CA HIS A 285 -6.41 -6.43 5.38
C HIS A 285 -5.23 -5.53 5.09
N LYS A 286 -5.46 -4.49 4.27
CA LYS A 286 -4.47 -3.46 4.01
C LYS A 286 -4.92 -2.15 4.66
N GLY A 287 -4.12 -1.70 5.64
CA GLY A 287 -4.23 -0.39 6.24
C GLY A 287 -3.26 0.56 5.56
N PHE A 288 -3.74 1.76 5.23
CA PHE A 288 -2.92 2.87 4.78
C PHE A 288 -3.03 3.97 5.83
N SER A 289 -1.91 4.53 6.24
CA SER A 289 -1.86 5.67 7.14
C SER A 289 -1.05 6.78 6.51
N ARG A 290 -1.61 7.98 6.45
CA ARG A 290 -0.84 9.19 6.20
C ARG A 290 -0.49 9.83 7.54
N LEU A 291 0.79 9.93 7.83
CA LEU A 291 1.28 10.56 9.06
C LEU A 291 1.39 12.06 8.83
N VAL A 292 0.49 12.84 9.44
CA VAL A 292 0.46 14.30 9.32
C VAL A 292 0.86 14.90 10.67
N GLN A 293 1.87 15.78 10.67
CA GLN A 293 2.16 16.71 11.77
C GLN A 293 1.25 17.93 11.70
#